data_AF-A0A5C7QGV4-F1
#
_entry.id   AF-A0A5C7QGV4-F1
#
_cell.length_a   1.000
_cell.length_b   1.000
_cell.length_c   1.000
_cell.angle_alpha   90.00
_cell.angle_beta   90.00
_cell.angle_gamma   90.00
#
_symmetry.space_group_name_H-M   'P 1'
#
loop_
_entity.id
_entity.type
_entity.pdbx_description
1 polymer ?
#
loop_
_entity_poly.entity_id
_entity_poly.type
_entity_poly.pdbx_seq_one_letter_code
_entity_poly.pdbx_strand_id
1 'polypeptide(L)'
;MLVLLAKNWTPKIDPTDYWLSEKLDGVRAYWTGSQFLSRNGNVFHAPEFFTQGLPPIALDGELWLGRKQFQSAVGIVKTQSGAKDEMWRDITFQVFDAPDASGAFEARMQYVEATLQGLCFAQPLSHVRCDGVDHLLQYLRDVELAGGEGVMLRAPNSAYERKRSASLLKVKTFHDAEATVTAHEPGKGKHAGRLGALVCVTAAGVPFNVGTGFRDADRAAPPAIGSRITYSYQELTESGAPRFPVFVRRFADL
;
A
#
# COMPACT_ATOMS: atom_id res chain seq x y z
N MET A 1 13.05 -15.23 4.73
CA MET A 1 12.80 -15.13 3.27
C MET A 1 12.76 -13.66 2.88
N LEU A 2 13.43 -13.26 1.80
CA LEU A 2 13.40 -11.88 1.32
C LEU A 2 12.43 -11.76 0.14
N VAL A 3 11.51 -10.81 0.25
CA VAL A 3 10.45 -10.54 -0.73
C VAL A 3 10.48 -9.08 -1.17
N LEU A 4 9.89 -8.78 -2.32
CA LEU A 4 9.75 -7.41 -2.82
C LEU A 4 8.84 -6.59 -1.91
N LEU A 5 9.29 -5.40 -1.52
CA LEU A 5 8.55 -4.48 -0.66
C LEU A 5 8.32 -3.13 -1.36
N ALA A 6 7.12 -2.59 -1.21
CA ALA A 6 6.75 -1.34 -1.86
C ALA A 6 7.34 -0.09 -1.16
N LYS A 7 7.64 0.95 -1.94
CA LYS A 7 7.77 2.34 -1.45
C LYS A 7 6.43 3.06 -1.57
N ASN A 8 6.32 4.26 -0.99
CA ASN A 8 5.14 5.09 -1.21
C ASN A 8 5.26 5.78 -2.57
N TRP A 9 4.17 5.82 -3.35
CA TRP A 9 4.07 6.73 -4.48
C TRP A 9 3.93 8.18 -3.97
N THR A 10 4.39 9.14 -4.75
CA THR A 10 4.21 10.57 -4.51
C THR A 10 3.91 11.26 -5.83
N PRO A 11 3.23 12.41 -5.85
CA PRO A 11 2.95 13.16 -7.09
C PRO A 11 4.18 13.58 -7.90
N LYS A 12 5.40 13.43 -7.37
CA LYS A 12 6.66 13.67 -8.10
C LYS A 12 7.05 12.53 -9.03
N ILE A 13 6.39 11.38 -8.95
CA ILE A 13 6.64 10.21 -9.78
C ILE A 13 5.54 10.16 -10.84
N ASP A 14 5.93 10.27 -12.10
CA ASP A 14 5.03 10.04 -13.23
C ASP A 14 4.61 8.56 -13.27
N PRO A 15 3.32 8.24 -13.11
CA PRO A 15 2.83 6.87 -13.09
C PRO A 15 2.51 6.35 -14.49
N THR A 16 2.71 7.11 -15.56
CA THR A 16 2.45 6.66 -16.94
C THR A 16 3.20 5.35 -17.22
N ASP A 17 2.53 4.41 -17.88
CA ASP A 17 3.00 3.05 -18.20
C ASP A 17 3.23 2.11 -17.01
N TYR A 18 3.02 2.55 -15.77
CA TYR A 18 2.97 1.61 -14.65
C TYR A 18 1.74 0.70 -14.76
N TRP A 19 1.88 -0.50 -14.21
CA TRP A 19 0.76 -1.42 -14.01
C TRP A 19 0.07 -1.13 -12.69
N LEU A 20 -1.23 -0.87 -12.74
CA LEU A 20 -2.09 -0.63 -11.60
C LEU A 20 -2.77 -1.94 -11.19
N SER A 21 -2.78 -2.25 -9.89
CA SER A 21 -3.63 -3.30 -9.33
C SER A 21 -4.29 -2.82 -8.05
N GLU A 22 -5.42 -3.41 -7.67
CA GLU A 22 -5.96 -3.20 -6.33
C GLU A 22 -4.94 -3.66 -5.29
N LYS A 23 -4.74 -2.84 -4.25
CA LYS A 23 -4.06 -3.26 -3.03
C LYS A 23 -5.06 -4.07 -2.21
N LEU A 24 -4.84 -5.37 -2.16
CA LEU A 24 -5.69 -6.28 -1.38
C LEU A 24 -5.33 -6.23 0.11
N ASP A 25 -6.35 -6.08 0.95
CA ASP A 25 -6.25 -6.18 2.42
C ASP A 25 -6.46 -7.64 2.86
N GLY A 26 -5.48 -8.49 2.55
CA GLY A 26 -5.49 -9.91 2.86
C GLY A 26 -4.29 -10.34 3.70
N VAL A 27 -3.89 -11.61 3.57
CA VAL A 27 -2.68 -12.13 4.21
C VAL A 27 -1.65 -12.52 3.16
N ARG A 28 -0.59 -11.73 3.01
CA ARG A 28 0.51 -12.05 2.10
C ARG A 28 1.06 -13.44 2.35
N ALA A 29 1.09 -14.25 1.29
CA ALA A 29 1.61 -15.59 1.29
C ALA A 29 2.57 -15.78 0.12
N TYR A 30 3.69 -16.43 0.41
CA TYR A 30 4.69 -16.84 -0.56
C TYR A 30 4.58 -18.35 -0.73
N TRP A 31 4.14 -18.80 -1.89
CA TRP A 31 4.21 -20.20 -2.26
C TRP A 31 5.65 -20.53 -2.62
N THR A 32 6.24 -21.57 -2.04
CA THR A 32 7.64 -21.97 -2.30
C THR A 32 7.80 -22.93 -3.48
N GLY A 33 6.70 -23.33 -4.13
CA GLY A 33 6.65 -24.52 -4.96
C GLY A 33 6.11 -25.76 -4.22
N SER A 34 5.92 -25.67 -2.90
CA SER A 34 5.44 -26.81 -2.08
C SER A 34 4.64 -26.43 -0.83
N GLN A 35 4.86 -25.24 -0.27
CA GLN A 35 4.12 -24.77 0.90
C GLN A 35 3.96 -23.25 0.88
N PHE A 36 2.98 -22.75 1.64
CA PHE A 36 2.79 -21.33 1.84
C PHE A 36 3.57 -20.83 3.06
N LEU A 37 4.30 -19.74 2.88
CA LEU A 37 5.02 -19.03 3.93
C LEU A 37 4.49 -17.61 4.07
N SER A 38 4.29 -17.16 5.30
CA SER A 38 4.12 -15.74 5.61
C SER A 38 5.40 -14.96 5.29
N ARG A 39 5.29 -13.62 5.27
CA ARG A 39 6.45 -12.73 5.11
C ARG A 39 7.61 -13.03 6.07
N ASN A 40 7.28 -13.45 7.30
CA ASN A 40 8.29 -13.71 8.34
C ASN A 40 8.77 -15.18 8.35
N GLY A 41 8.29 -16.02 7.42
CA GLY A 41 8.71 -17.42 7.28
C GLY A 41 7.85 -18.43 8.04
N ASN A 42 6.79 -18.01 8.73
CA ASN A 42 5.84 -18.95 9.35
C ASN A 42 5.05 -19.69 8.27
N VAL A 43 4.88 -20.99 8.42
CA VAL A 43 4.09 -21.83 7.52
C VAL A 43 2.59 -21.55 7.69
N PHE A 44 1.87 -21.45 6.57
CA PHE A 44 0.41 -21.56 6.56
C PHE A 44 0.03 -22.99 6.16
N HIS A 45 -0.80 -23.62 6.98
CA HIS A 45 -1.23 -25.00 6.79
C HIS A 45 -2.44 -25.06 5.84
N ALA A 46 -2.20 -24.75 4.56
CA ALA A 46 -3.23 -24.85 3.53
C ALA A 46 -3.59 -26.33 3.28
N PRO A 47 -4.89 -26.68 3.19
CA PRO A 47 -5.32 -28.03 2.84
C PRO A 47 -4.82 -28.46 1.45
N GLU A 48 -4.73 -29.77 1.23
CA GLU A 48 -4.25 -30.35 -0.04
C GLU A 48 -5.07 -29.88 -1.25
N PHE A 49 -6.39 -29.79 -1.11
CA PHE A 49 -7.26 -29.32 -2.20
C PHE A 49 -6.96 -27.88 -2.62
N PHE A 50 -6.41 -27.05 -1.72
CA PHE A 50 -6.13 -25.64 -1.96
C PHE A 50 -4.81 -25.45 -2.71
N THR A 51 -3.83 -26.33 -2.47
CA THR A 51 -2.51 -26.29 -3.12
C THR A 51 -2.44 -27.13 -4.39
N GLN A 52 -3.46 -27.95 -4.64
CA GLN A 52 -3.54 -28.83 -5.80
C GLN A 52 -3.42 -28.04 -7.12
N GLY A 53 -2.46 -28.44 -7.95
CA GLY A 53 -2.21 -27.82 -9.26
C GLY A 53 -1.30 -26.59 -9.24
N LEU A 54 -0.93 -26.08 -8.06
CA LEU A 54 0.07 -25.00 -7.99
C LEU A 54 1.43 -25.49 -8.53
N PRO A 55 2.16 -24.63 -9.26
CA PRO A 55 3.42 -25.02 -9.89
C PRO A 55 4.53 -25.20 -8.85
N PRO A 56 5.57 -25.99 -9.15
CA PRO A 56 6.74 -26.16 -8.29
C PRO A 56 7.72 -24.98 -8.37
N ILE A 57 7.22 -23.75 -8.49
CA ILE A 57 8.01 -22.51 -8.50
C ILE A 57 7.44 -21.53 -7.48
N ALA A 58 8.26 -20.55 -7.07
CA ALA A 58 7.79 -19.52 -6.19
C ALA A 58 6.71 -18.63 -6.81
N LEU A 59 5.63 -18.38 -6.06
CA LEU A 59 4.61 -17.38 -6.35
C LEU A 59 4.43 -16.45 -5.15
N ASP A 60 4.23 -15.17 -5.40
CA ASP A 60 4.01 -14.13 -4.38
C ASP A 60 2.61 -13.56 -4.57
N GLY A 61 1.81 -13.59 -3.52
CA GLY A 61 0.40 -13.24 -3.60
C GLY A 61 -0.23 -12.96 -2.24
N GLU A 62 -1.54 -12.78 -2.27
CA GLU A 62 -2.35 -12.50 -1.10
C GLU A 62 -3.40 -13.61 -0.91
N LEU A 63 -3.45 -14.22 0.27
CA LEU A 63 -4.62 -15.04 0.66
C LEU A 63 -5.75 -14.09 1.02
N TRP A 64 -6.83 -14.13 0.24
CA TRP A 64 -7.84 -13.08 0.23
C TRP A 64 -9.25 -13.67 0.26
N LEU A 65 -10.09 -13.11 1.14
CA LEU A 65 -11.48 -13.51 1.39
C LEU A 65 -12.49 -12.47 0.87
N GLY A 66 -12.00 -11.38 0.25
CA GLY A 66 -12.82 -10.24 -0.13
C GLY A 66 -12.46 -8.97 0.63
N ARG A 67 -13.04 -7.85 0.20
CA ARG A 67 -12.84 -6.54 0.80
C ARG A 67 -13.37 -6.48 2.23
N LYS A 68 -12.66 -5.80 3.12
CA LYS A 68 -12.99 -5.65 4.56
C LYS A 68 -13.11 -6.98 5.34
N GLN A 69 -12.51 -8.06 4.82
CA GLN A 69 -12.51 -9.39 5.45
C GLN A 69 -11.15 -9.80 6.03
N PHE A 70 -10.23 -8.85 6.20
CA PHE A 70 -8.86 -9.12 6.69
C PHE A 70 -8.82 -9.94 7.98
N GLN A 71 -9.59 -9.56 9.01
CA GLN A 71 -9.60 -10.27 10.29
C GLN A 71 -10.11 -11.72 10.16
N SER A 72 -11.14 -11.93 9.35
CA SER A 72 -11.68 -13.25 9.03
C SER A 72 -10.64 -14.11 8.30
N ALA A 73 -9.98 -13.55 7.28
CA ALA A 73 -8.91 -14.23 6.53
C ALA A 73 -7.75 -14.64 7.46
N VAL A 74 -7.27 -13.72 8.31
CA VAL A 74 -6.24 -14.01 9.33
C VAL A 74 -6.67 -15.15 10.25
N GLY A 75 -7.92 -15.15 10.71
CA GLY A 75 -8.48 -16.17 11.59
C GLY A 75 -8.57 -17.56 10.95
N ILE A 76 -8.65 -17.64 9.62
CA ILE A 76 -8.62 -18.91 8.86
C ILE A 76 -7.17 -19.36 8.68
N VAL A 77 -6.33 -18.53 8.03
CA VAL A 77 -5.01 -18.97 7.54
C VAL A 77 -3.97 -19.21 8.63
N LYS A 78 -4.15 -18.61 9.82
CA LYS A 78 -3.25 -18.85 10.98
C LYS A 78 -3.67 -20.03 11.85
N THR A 79 -4.81 -20.64 11.57
CA THR A 79 -5.27 -21.80 12.33
C THR A 79 -4.48 -23.03 11.92
N GLN A 80 -4.19 -23.90 12.89
CA GLN A 80 -3.49 -25.17 12.64
C GLN A 80 -4.31 -26.09 11.73
N SER A 81 -3.61 -26.94 10.98
CA SER A 81 -4.19 -27.88 10.02
C SER A 81 -5.35 -28.68 10.61
N GLY A 82 -6.42 -28.87 9.84
CA GLY A 82 -7.56 -29.72 10.18
C GLY A 82 -8.68 -29.01 10.92
N ALA A 83 -8.44 -27.87 11.60
CA ALA A 83 -9.47 -27.22 12.40
C ALA A 83 -10.39 -26.27 11.61
N LYS A 84 -9.93 -25.78 10.45
CA LYS A 84 -10.68 -24.84 9.59
C LYS A 84 -10.52 -25.13 8.10
N ASP A 85 -10.20 -26.36 7.74
CA ASP A 85 -9.88 -26.73 6.35
C ASP A 85 -11.03 -26.39 5.39
N GLU A 86 -12.28 -26.63 5.79
CA GLU A 86 -13.44 -26.25 4.96
C GLU A 86 -13.57 -24.73 4.73
N MET A 87 -13.14 -23.90 5.68
CA MET A 87 -13.18 -22.43 5.52
C MET A 87 -12.16 -21.92 4.49
N TRP A 88 -11.16 -22.73 4.10
CA TRP A 88 -10.26 -22.37 3.01
C TRP A 88 -10.94 -22.35 1.65
N ARG A 89 -12.14 -22.95 1.51
CA ARG A 89 -12.90 -22.90 0.25
C ARG A 89 -13.35 -21.49 -0.13
N ASP A 90 -13.46 -20.59 0.84
CA ASP A 90 -13.82 -19.19 0.61
C ASP A 90 -12.59 -18.31 0.35
N ILE A 91 -11.38 -18.82 0.62
CA ILE A 91 -10.12 -18.11 0.38
C ILE A 91 -9.71 -18.25 -1.08
N THR A 92 -9.13 -17.19 -1.63
CA THR A 92 -8.44 -17.22 -2.92
C THR A 92 -7.00 -16.75 -2.75
N PHE A 93 -6.06 -17.41 -3.44
CA PHE A 93 -4.69 -16.95 -3.55
C PHE A 93 -4.55 -16.04 -4.78
N GLN A 94 -4.52 -14.73 -4.53
CA GLN A 94 -4.43 -13.68 -5.54
C GLN A 94 -2.96 -13.40 -5.85
N VAL A 95 -2.46 -13.96 -6.95
CA VAL A 95 -1.02 -13.96 -7.28
C VAL A 95 -0.65 -12.71 -8.06
N PHE A 96 0.29 -11.93 -7.53
CA PHE A 96 0.74 -10.67 -8.15
C PHE A 96 2.18 -10.71 -8.65
N ASP A 97 2.94 -11.79 -8.44
CA ASP A 97 4.27 -11.98 -9.03
C ASP A 97 4.71 -13.45 -8.96
N ALA A 98 5.72 -13.80 -9.77
CA ALA A 98 6.40 -15.11 -9.73
C ALA A 98 7.92 -14.89 -9.56
N PRO A 99 8.44 -14.76 -8.32
CA PRO A 99 9.79 -14.27 -8.04
C PRO A 99 10.94 -15.00 -8.74
N ASP A 100 10.76 -16.30 -9.00
CA ASP A 100 11.78 -17.16 -9.59
C ASP A 100 11.51 -17.46 -11.08
N ALA A 101 10.41 -16.93 -11.64
CA ALA A 101 10.17 -16.97 -13.08
C ALA A 101 11.11 -15.98 -13.80
N SER A 102 11.54 -16.36 -15.01
CA SER A 102 12.48 -15.56 -15.80
C SER A 102 11.82 -14.32 -16.42
N GLY A 103 12.60 -13.25 -16.57
CA GLY A 103 12.20 -12.06 -17.32
C GLY A 103 11.62 -10.92 -16.47
N ALA A 104 11.15 -9.90 -17.20
CA ALA A 104 10.52 -8.72 -16.64
C ALA A 104 9.13 -9.01 -16.05
N PHE A 105 8.55 -8.03 -15.36
CA PHE A 105 7.26 -8.18 -14.68
C PHE A 105 6.16 -8.74 -15.59
N GLU A 106 6.08 -8.28 -16.82
CA GLU A 106 5.10 -8.71 -17.82
C GLU A 106 5.28 -10.19 -18.18
N ALA A 107 6.52 -10.64 -18.39
CA ALA A 107 6.82 -12.05 -18.65
C ALA A 107 6.48 -12.93 -17.44
N ARG A 108 6.73 -12.43 -16.22
CA ARG A 108 6.37 -13.14 -14.99
C ARG A 108 4.85 -13.21 -14.79
N MET A 109 4.10 -12.16 -15.15
CA MET A 109 2.63 -12.20 -15.10
C MET A 109 2.02 -13.10 -16.18
N GLN A 110 2.57 -13.13 -17.39
CA GLN A 110 2.18 -14.10 -18.42
C GLN A 110 2.41 -15.54 -17.94
N TYR A 111 3.53 -15.81 -17.26
CA TYR A 111 3.77 -17.10 -16.62
C TYR A 111 2.71 -17.43 -15.57
N VAL A 112 2.35 -16.47 -14.70
CA VAL A 112 1.30 -16.64 -13.69
C VAL A 112 -0.05 -16.95 -14.36
N GLU A 113 -0.46 -16.18 -15.36
CA GLU A 113 -1.72 -16.39 -16.08
C GLU A 113 -1.81 -17.78 -16.71
N ALA A 114 -0.77 -18.20 -17.43
CA ALA A 114 -0.74 -19.51 -18.07
C ALA A 114 -0.76 -20.67 -17.06
N THR A 115 -0.08 -20.48 -15.92
CA THR A 115 0.10 -21.57 -14.94
C THR A 115 -1.08 -21.72 -13.99
N LEU A 116 -1.82 -20.64 -13.72
CA LEU A 116 -2.99 -20.68 -12.84
C LEU A 116 -4.31 -20.91 -13.60
N GLN A 117 -4.26 -21.04 -14.92
CA GLN A 117 -5.44 -21.27 -15.73
C GLN A 117 -6.19 -22.54 -15.30
N GLY A 118 -7.46 -22.38 -14.91
CA GLY A 118 -8.34 -23.47 -14.51
C GLY A 118 -8.22 -23.91 -13.04
N LEU A 119 -7.37 -23.26 -12.23
CA LEU A 119 -7.32 -23.52 -10.79
C LEU A 119 -8.48 -22.82 -10.07
N CYS A 120 -9.07 -23.50 -9.07
CA CYS A 120 -10.22 -22.97 -8.33
C CYS A 120 -9.84 -21.94 -7.26
N PHE A 121 -8.67 -22.12 -6.64
CA PHE A 121 -8.28 -21.39 -5.43
C PHE A 121 -7.09 -20.45 -5.62
N ALA A 122 -6.58 -20.33 -6.84
CA ALA A 122 -5.48 -19.43 -7.18
C ALA A 122 -5.75 -18.76 -8.52
N GLN A 123 -5.51 -17.45 -8.60
CA GLN A 123 -5.72 -16.67 -9.81
C GLN A 123 -4.73 -15.50 -9.91
N PRO A 124 -4.36 -15.09 -11.14
CA PRO A 124 -3.58 -13.87 -11.34
C PRO A 124 -4.36 -12.65 -10.85
N LEU A 125 -3.70 -11.78 -10.07
CA LEU A 125 -4.24 -10.47 -9.75
C LEU A 125 -4.31 -9.63 -11.02
N SER A 126 -5.46 -9.01 -11.28
CA SER A 126 -5.66 -8.17 -12.46
C SER A 126 -4.81 -6.90 -12.41
N HIS A 127 -4.23 -6.55 -13.56
CA HIS A 127 -3.43 -5.34 -13.74
C HIS A 127 -3.96 -4.53 -14.93
N VAL A 128 -3.95 -3.21 -14.81
CA VAL A 128 -4.32 -2.27 -15.89
C VAL A 128 -3.16 -1.31 -16.14
N ARG A 129 -2.88 -0.99 -17.40
CA ARG A 129 -1.83 -0.02 -17.73
C ARG A 129 -2.30 1.39 -17.40
N CYS A 130 -1.46 2.16 -16.73
CA CYS A 130 -1.75 3.52 -16.30
C CYS A 130 -1.48 4.54 -17.43
N ASP A 131 -2.45 5.41 -17.71
CA ASP A 131 -2.34 6.46 -18.72
C ASP A 131 -1.83 7.81 -18.15
N GLY A 132 -1.49 7.83 -16.85
CA GLY A 132 -1.01 9.01 -16.16
C GLY A 132 -1.70 9.25 -14.81
N VAL A 133 -1.39 10.39 -14.20
CA VAL A 133 -1.83 10.72 -12.83
C VAL A 133 -3.34 10.72 -12.69
N ASP A 134 -4.08 11.29 -13.64
CA ASP A 134 -5.55 11.36 -13.55
C ASP A 134 -6.20 9.97 -13.61
N HIS A 135 -5.71 9.08 -14.48
CA HIS A 135 -6.16 7.68 -14.52
C HIS A 135 -5.85 6.99 -13.18
N LEU A 136 -4.64 7.16 -12.63
CA LEU A 136 -4.30 6.57 -11.32
C LEU A 136 -5.24 7.03 -10.20
N LEU A 137 -5.51 8.33 -10.12
CA LEU A 137 -6.36 8.90 -9.07
C LEU A 137 -7.82 8.48 -9.23
N GLN A 138 -8.31 8.34 -10.46
CA GLN A 138 -9.64 7.82 -10.73
C GLN A 138 -9.74 6.33 -10.36
N TYR A 139 -8.76 5.50 -10.76
CA TYR A 139 -8.71 4.09 -10.40
C TYR A 139 -8.68 3.89 -8.87
N LEU A 140 -7.88 4.70 -8.16
CA LEU A 140 -7.84 4.71 -6.69
C LEU A 140 -9.21 5.00 -6.09
N ARG A 141 -9.89 6.05 -6.57
CA ARG A 141 -11.23 6.42 -6.10
C ARG A 141 -12.23 5.31 -6.32
N ASP A 142 -12.20 4.65 -7.48
CA ASP A 142 -13.14 3.58 -7.80
C ASP A 142 -12.91 2.34 -6.92
N VAL A 143 -11.65 1.98 -6.67
CA VAL A 143 -11.29 0.93 -5.71
C VAL A 143 -11.83 1.25 -4.31
N GLU A 144 -11.62 2.47 -3.82
CA GLU A 144 -12.04 2.89 -2.47
C GLU A 144 -13.56 2.97 -2.32
N LEU A 145 -14.27 3.50 -3.33
CA LEU A 145 -15.74 3.53 -3.35
C LEU A 145 -16.32 2.12 -3.29
N ALA A 146 -15.64 1.16 -3.92
CA ALA A 146 -16.02 -0.24 -3.89
C ALA A 146 -15.49 -0.98 -2.64
N GLY A 147 -14.86 -0.27 -1.70
CA GLY A 147 -14.43 -0.74 -0.38
C GLY A 147 -13.04 -1.37 -0.31
N GLY A 148 -12.23 -1.22 -1.37
CA GLY A 148 -10.84 -1.70 -1.43
C GLY A 148 -9.87 -0.80 -0.64
N GLU A 149 -8.64 -1.29 -0.44
CA GLU A 149 -7.67 -0.63 0.46
C GLU A 149 -6.84 0.47 -0.21
N GLY A 150 -6.66 0.38 -1.53
CA GLY A 150 -5.83 1.32 -2.30
C GLY A 150 -5.29 0.69 -3.57
N VAL A 151 -4.19 1.23 -4.09
CA VAL A 151 -3.61 0.82 -5.38
C VAL A 151 -2.13 0.49 -5.23
N MET A 152 -1.70 -0.57 -5.90
CA MET A 152 -0.28 -0.89 -6.10
C MET A 152 0.13 -0.50 -7.52
N LEU A 153 1.34 0.05 -7.65
CA LEU A 153 1.97 0.38 -8.93
C LEU A 153 3.18 -0.51 -9.13
N ARG A 154 3.25 -1.16 -10.28
CA ARG A 154 4.42 -1.91 -10.72
C ARG A 154 5.04 -1.26 -11.94
N ALA A 155 6.32 -0.92 -11.84
CA ALA A 155 7.06 -0.34 -12.95
C ALA A 155 7.12 -1.32 -14.14
N PRO A 156 6.95 -0.83 -15.38
CA PRO A 156 7.03 -1.69 -16.55
C PRO A 156 8.45 -2.22 -16.71
N ASN A 157 8.58 -3.41 -17.31
CA ASN A 157 9.85 -4.08 -17.56
C ASN A 157 10.71 -4.37 -16.31
N SER A 158 10.15 -4.29 -15.10
CA SER A 158 10.97 -4.37 -13.88
C SER A 158 11.40 -5.80 -13.53
N ALA A 159 12.63 -5.94 -13.04
CA ALA A 159 13.07 -7.17 -12.38
C ALA A 159 12.34 -7.38 -11.05
N TYR A 160 12.38 -8.61 -10.52
CA TYR A 160 12.02 -8.89 -9.13
C TYR A 160 13.20 -8.57 -8.22
N GLU A 161 12.99 -7.70 -7.22
CA GLU A 161 14.03 -7.34 -6.26
C GLU A 161 13.65 -7.83 -4.87
N ARG A 162 14.52 -8.61 -4.23
CA ARG A 162 14.32 -9.14 -2.87
C ARG A 162 14.62 -8.09 -1.78
N LYS A 163 14.10 -6.89 -1.94
CA LYS A 163 14.27 -5.73 -1.04
C LYS A 163 13.11 -4.74 -1.22
N ARG A 164 13.15 -3.65 -0.46
CA ARG A 164 12.28 -2.50 -0.75
C ARG A 164 12.73 -1.80 -2.02
N SER A 165 11.87 -1.71 -3.02
CA SER A 165 12.22 -1.14 -4.33
C SER A 165 11.34 0.05 -4.72
N ALA A 166 11.86 0.88 -5.64
CA ALA A 166 11.09 1.88 -6.36
C ALA A 166 10.31 1.30 -7.55
N SER A 167 10.58 0.04 -7.94
CA SER A 167 9.80 -0.65 -8.96
C SER A 167 8.41 -1.06 -8.48
N LEU A 168 8.19 -1.13 -7.18
CA LEU A 168 6.88 -1.39 -6.57
C LEU A 168 6.51 -0.23 -5.66
N LEU A 169 5.39 0.45 -5.96
CA LEU A 169 4.89 1.56 -5.18
C LEU A 169 3.49 1.24 -4.66
N LYS A 170 3.12 1.83 -3.52
CA LYS A 170 1.75 1.83 -3.01
C LYS A 170 1.22 3.24 -3.00
N VAL A 171 0.00 3.40 -3.49
CA VAL A 171 -0.75 4.66 -3.44
C VAL A 171 -1.66 4.61 -2.24
N LYS A 172 -1.74 5.76 -1.59
CA LYS A 172 -2.67 6.00 -0.51
C LYS A 172 -3.41 7.27 -0.83
N THR A 173 -4.68 7.32 -0.49
CA THR A 173 -5.44 8.56 -0.58
C THR A 173 -4.89 9.58 0.40
N PHE A 174 -4.84 10.81 -0.08
CA PHE A 174 -4.52 11.98 0.72
C PHE A 174 -5.78 12.83 0.75
N HIS A 175 -6.24 13.15 1.94
CA HIS A 175 -7.32 14.09 2.19
C HIS A 175 -6.70 15.44 2.51
N ASP A 176 -7.16 16.48 1.80
CA ASP A 176 -6.79 17.85 2.11
C ASP A 176 -7.75 18.40 3.16
N ALA A 177 -7.18 19.11 4.13
CA ALA A 177 -7.92 19.83 5.13
C ALA A 177 -7.14 21.08 5.55
N GLU A 178 -7.79 21.90 6.37
CA GLU A 178 -7.22 23.12 6.89
C GLU A 178 -7.07 23.06 8.39
N ALA A 179 -5.99 23.68 8.87
CA ALA A 179 -5.70 23.78 10.29
C ALA A 179 -5.12 25.14 10.63
N THR A 180 -5.32 25.54 11.87
CA THR A 180 -4.75 26.76 12.43
C THR A 180 -3.45 26.43 13.15
N VAL A 181 -2.39 27.17 12.86
CA VAL A 181 -1.09 27.03 13.53
C VAL A 181 -1.19 27.60 14.95
N THR A 182 -0.85 26.80 15.96
CA THR A 182 -0.92 27.21 17.38
C THR A 182 0.46 27.38 18.01
N ALA A 183 1.47 26.66 17.53
CA ALA A 183 2.86 26.83 17.96
C ALA A 183 3.87 26.32 16.91
N HIS A 184 5.15 26.60 17.13
CA HIS A 184 6.26 26.05 16.35
C HIS A 184 7.12 25.14 17.22
N GLU A 185 7.53 24.00 16.67
CA GLU A 185 8.52 23.14 17.30
C GLU A 185 9.89 23.33 16.63
N PRO A 186 10.98 23.50 17.41
CA PRO A 186 12.32 23.67 16.87
C PRO A 186 12.83 22.40 16.20
N GLY A 187 13.50 22.56 15.06
CA GLY A 187 14.08 21.45 14.32
C GLY A 187 15.33 20.88 15.00
N LYS A 188 15.61 19.61 14.71
CA LYS A 188 16.82 18.89 15.15
C LYS A 188 17.66 18.49 13.93
N GLY A 189 18.94 18.17 14.14
CA GLY A 189 19.84 17.72 13.06
C GLY A 189 19.97 18.75 11.94
N LYS A 190 19.69 18.35 10.69
CA LYS A 190 19.73 19.25 9.50
C LYS A 190 18.75 20.44 9.56
N HIS A 191 17.84 20.46 10.53
CA HIS A 191 16.89 21.54 10.78
C HIS A 191 17.15 22.28 12.10
N ALA A 192 18.31 22.09 12.75
CA ALA A 192 18.68 22.87 13.92
C ALA A 192 18.67 24.39 13.61
N GLY A 193 18.12 25.18 14.54
CA GLY A 193 18.01 26.63 14.39
C GLY A 193 16.87 27.12 13.47
N ARG A 194 16.04 26.22 12.94
CA ARG A 194 14.88 26.56 12.11
C ARG A 194 13.67 25.68 12.42
N LEU A 195 12.54 25.88 11.73
CA LEU A 195 11.31 25.13 11.97
C LEU A 195 11.54 23.61 11.83
N GLY A 196 11.17 22.86 12.87
CA GLY A 196 11.04 21.41 12.85
C GLY A 196 9.65 20.99 12.40
N ALA A 197 8.63 21.45 13.11
CA ALA A 197 7.22 21.18 12.83
C ALA A 197 6.33 22.35 13.24
N LEU A 198 5.14 22.45 12.63
CA LEU A 198 4.05 23.28 13.11
C LEU A 198 3.18 22.45 14.05
N VAL A 199 2.88 22.99 15.22
CA VAL A 199 1.78 22.50 16.07
C VAL A 199 0.51 23.16 15.57
N CYS A 200 -0.49 22.36 15.25
CA CYS A 200 -1.72 22.80 14.61
C CYS A 200 -2.94 22.26 15.33
N VAL A 201 -4.09 22.87 15.07
CA VAL A 201 -5.40 22.39 15.48
C VAL A 201 -6.33 22.30 14.27
N THR A 202 -7.03 21.18 14.12
CA THR A 202 -8.04 21.01 13.06
C THR A 202 -9.25 21.93 13.30
N ALA A 203 -10.12 22.10 12.31
CA ALA A 203 -11.38 22.82 12.48
C ALA A 203 -12.28 22.26 13.61
N ALA A 204 -12.13 20.97 13.93
CA ALA A 204 -12.84 20.29 15.01
C ALA A 204 -12.14 20.40 16.38
N GLY A 205 -11.04 21.16 16.49
CA GLY A 205 -10.34 21.35 17.76
C GLY A 205 -9.31 20.25 18.11
N VAL A 206 -8.99 19.34 17.19
CA VAL A 206 -8.05 18.23 17.46
C VAL A 206 -6.61 18.69 17.23
N PRO A 207 -5.71 18.60 18.24
CA PRO A 207 -4.32 19.00 18.09
C PRO A 207 -3.50 17.94 17.33
N PHE A 208 -2.57 18.39 16.49
CA PHE A 208 -1.65 17.53 15.76
C PHE A 208 -0.43 18.32 15.25
N ASN A 209 0.64 17.61 14.88
CA ASN A 209 1.87 18.23 14.39
C ASN A 209 2.10 17.97 12.89
N VAL A 210 2.49 19.00 12.14
CA VAL A 210 2.90 18.89 10.73
C VAL A 210 4.41 19.11 10.65
N GLY A 211 5.17 18.04 10.39
CA GLY A 211 6.64 18.07 10.37
C GLY A 211 7.27 17.97 8.97
N THR A 212 6.48 17.71 7.94
CA THR A 212 6.94 17.43 6.57
C THR A 212 6.18 18.26 5.54
N GLY A 213 6.66 18.31 4.29
CA GLY A 213 6.05 19.10 3.21
C GLY A 213 6.60 20.51 3.03
N PHE A 214 7.32 21.03 4.03
CA PHE A 214 7.96 22.36 3.96
C PHE A 214 9.12 22.41 2.97
N ARG A 215 9.21 23.49 2.19
CA ARG A 215 10.44 23.90 1.52
C ARG A 215 11.39 24.52 2.53
N ASP A 216 12.66 24.65 2.17
CA ASP A 216 13.65 25.28 3.06
C ASP A 216 13.29 26.75 3.40
N ALA A 217 12.69 27.47 2.45
CA ALA A 217 12.15 28.80 2.68
C ALA A 217 11.01 28.82 3.72
N ASP A 218 10.11 27.83 3.67
CA ASP A 218 9.04 27.71 4.67
C ASP A 218 9.61 27.35 6.05
N ARG A 219 10.77 26.67 6.12
CA ARG A 219 11.44 26.39 7.41
C ARG A 219 12.19 27.59 7.99
N ALA A 220 12.76 28.43 7.12
CA ALA A 220 13.44 29.67 7.51
C ALA A 220 12.44 30.75 7.94
N ALA A 221 11.31 30.83 7.24
CA ALA A 221 10.20 31.71 7.56
C ALA A 221 8.91 30.86 7.70
N PRO A 222 8.62 30.29 8.88
CA PRO A 222 7.43 29.46 9.10
C PRO A 222 6.12 30.24 8.95
N PRO A 223 5.01 29.57 8.59
CA PRO A 223 3.66 30.13 8.74
C PRO A 223 3.45 30.63 10.18
N ALA A 224 2.94 31.85 10.34
CA ALA A 224 2.80 32.48 11.65
C ALA A 224 1.81 31.75 12.55
N ILE A 225 2.01 31.82 13.87
CA ILE A 225 0.99 31.38 14.83
C ILE A 225 -0.30 32.18 14.59
N GLY A 226 -1.44 31.50 14.58
CA GLY A 226 -2.76 32.03 14.23
C GLY A 226 -3.10 31.95 12.74
N SER A 227 -2.13 31.70 11.85
CA SER A 227 -2.41 31.54 10.42
C SER A 227 -3.01 30.16 10.10
N ARG A 228 -3.77 30.11 9.00
CA ARG A 228 -4.29 28.86 8.45
C ARG A 228 -3.33 28.27 7.43
N ILE A 229 -3.28 26.95 7.38
CA ILE A 229 -2.54 26.20 6.38
C ILE A 229 -3.44 25.13 5.76
N THR A 230 -3.17 24.77 4.52
CA THR A 230 -3.69 23.53 3.93
C THR A 230 -2.67 22.42 4.17
N TYR A 231 -3.15 21.28 4.66
CA TYR A 231 -2.36 20.07 4.86
C TYR A 231 -3.08 18.88 4.24
N SER A 232 -2.30 17.91 3.76
CA SER A 232 -2.82 16.61 3.32
C SER A 232 -2.54 15.55 4.37
N TYR A 233 -3.44 14.59 4.55
CA TYR A 233 -3.29 13.48 5.50
C TYR A 233 -3.89 12.18 4.93
N GLN A 234 -3.47 11.01 5.42
CA GLN A 234 -3.90 9.74 4.83
C GLN A 234 -5.14 9.13 5.49
N GLU A 235 -5.28 9.34 6.79
CA GLU A 235 -6.32 8.75 7.63
C GLU A 235 -6.36 9.52 8.96
N LEU A 236 -7.41 9.35 9.75
CA LEU A 236 -7.49 9.91 11.10
C LEU A 236 -7.16 8.84 12.14
N THR A 237 -6.62 9.23 13.29
CA THR A 237 -6.60 8.37 14.49
C THR A 237 -8.02 8.19 15.05
N GLU A 238 -8.22 7.28 16.00
CA GLU A 238 -9.49 7.15 16.73
C GLU A 238 -9.91 8.46 17.42
N SER A 239 -8.93 9.27 17.84
CA SER A 239 -9.14 10.60 18.41
C SER A 239 -9.37 11.72 17.37
N GLY A 240 -9.47 11.38 16.07
CA GLY A 240 -9.71 12.33 14.99
C GLY A 240 -8.46 13.12 14.55
N ALA A 241 -7.26 12.74 15.00
CA ALA A 241 -6.03 13.44 14.63
C ALA A 241 -5.51 12.96 13.26
N PRO A 242 -5.12 13.85 12.34
CA PRO A 242 -4.55 13.47 11.06
C PRO A 242 -3.29 12.61 11.20
N ARG A 243 -3.24 11.45 10.54
CA ARG A 243 -2.05 10.60 10.43
C ARG A 243 -1.24 10.96 9.19
N PHE A 244 0.07 11.02 9.39
CA PHE A 244 1.07 11.39 8.38
C PHE A 244 0.77 12.73 7.67
N PRO A 245 0.49 13.81 8.42
CA PRO A 245 0.14 15.09 7.83
C PRO A 245 1.35 15.72 7.12
N VAL A 246 1.09 16.27 5.94
CA VAL A 246 2.07 16.93 5.07
C VAL A 246 1.60 18.36 4.81
N PHE A 247 2.46 19.35 5.05
CA PHE A 247 2.18 20.73 4.68
C PHE A 247 2.08 20.86 3.16
N VAL A 248 0.98 21.44 2.67
CA VAL A 248 0.76 21.68 1.24
C VAL A 248 1.11 23.12 0.91
N ARG A 249 0.41 24.07 1.54
CA ARG A 249 0.57 25.50 1.28
C ARG A 249 0.06 26.33 2.45
N ARG A 250 0.52 27.58 2.51
CA ARG A 250 -0.13 28.62 3.31
C ARG A 250 -1.54 28.85 2.76
N PHE A 251 -2.50 29.05 3.64
CA PHE A 251 -3.81 29.53 3.21
C PHE A 251 -3.63 30.98 2.72
N ALA A 252 -4.08 31.26 1.51
CA ALA A 252 -4.21 32.62 1.01
C ALA A 252 -5.71 32.93 1.01
N ASP A 253 -6.09 33.97 1.73
CA ASP A 253 -7.45 34.49 1.64
C ASP A 253 -7.66 34.94 0.18
N LEU A 254 -8.66 34.38 -0.50
CA LEU A 254 -9.14 34.88 -1.79
C LEU A 254 -9.87 36.21 -1.58
#